data_AF-A0A350M291-F1
#
_entry.id   AF-A0A350M291-F1
#
_cell.length_a   1.000
_cell.length_b   1.000
_cell.length_c   1.000
_cell.angle_alpha   90.00
_cell.angle_beta   90.00
_cell.angle_gamma   90.00
#
_symmetry.space_group_name_H-M   'P 1'
#
loop_
_entity.id
_entity.type
_entity.pdbx_description
1 polymer ?
#
loop_
_entity_poly.entity_id
_entity_poly.type
_entity_poly.pdbx_seq_one_letter_code
_entity_poly.pdbx_strand_id
1 'polypeptide(L)'
;MIKRIYKRLSNKKYDGYYKFMSYKKFQHKTIGEKERDVRGGGDEDSDEDFDEDSDDSRRAPIQPDNEEKNIKKKLMYKLPTKGVIKNLDNCILIIDEAHNITENDWGKAVKYIYNRSKNLRLILMTGTPMMHRAFEIVKLLNIVKLGTGEHLSVKDVFEGQNMNTLKSDGLKKIREFSRGYISYLRGLNPYSFPQRIDMGIIPKFKSLPPDRQMKYTPLVRCTMGKYQYFTYKENDNDKFNAAIKNIVDIVYPNPDSTKVGLHDPKILLRLQHTHDGE
;
A
#
# COMPACT_ATOMS: atom_id res chain seq x y z
N MET A 1 -3.96 29.03 0.47
CA MET A 1 -4.51 28.75 1.81
C MET A 1 -3.74 27.65 2.56
N ILE A 2 -3.52 26.48 1.96
CA ILE A 2 -2.85 25.31 2.57
C ILE A 2 -1.44 25.61 3.11
N LYS A 3 -0.57 26.30 2.34
CA LYS A 3 0.79 26.66 2.78
C LYS A 3 0.82 27.54 4.04
N ARG A 4 -0.18 28.41 4.23
CA ARG A 4 -0.30 29.26 5.44
C ARG A 4 -0.69 28.44 6.67
N ILE A 5 -1.64 27.51 6.52
CA ILE A 5 -2.06 26.60 7.61
C ILE A 5 -0.90 25.70 8.03
N TYR A 6 -0.20 25.11 7.06
CA TYR A 6 0.98 24.29 7.32
C TYR A 6 2.05 25.05 8.12
N LYS A 7 2.35 26.29 7.71
CA LYS A 7 3.33 27.14 8.39
C LYS A 7 2.90 27.49 9.81
N ARG A 8 1.61 27.56 10.11
CA ARG A 8 1.11 27.79 11.47
C ARG A 8 1.25 26.54 12.35
N LEU A 9 0.81 25.38 11.84
CA LEU A 9 0.83 24.12 12.59
C LEU A 9 2.24 23.57 12.88
N SER A 10 3.23 23.91 12.05
CA SER A 10 4.60 23.41 12.15
C SER A 10 5.60 24.38 12.81
N ASN A 11 5.22 25.64 13.00
CA ASN A 11 6.16 26.65 13.46
C ASN A 11 6.19 26.72 14.99
N LYS A 12 7.32 26.29 15.57
CA LYS A 12 7.58 26.39 17.01
C LYS A 12 7.48 27.81 17.58
N LYS A 13 7.70 28.85 16.77
CA LYS A 13 7.51 30.26 17.19
C LYS A 13 6.03 30.64 17.40
N TYR A 14 5.10 29.82 16.91
CA TYR A 14 3.65 30.02 17.03
C TYR A 14 2.98 28.77 17.64
N ASP A 15 3.66 28.07 18.55
CA ASP A 15 3.16 26.86 19.23
C ASP A 15 2.73 25.73 18.28
N GLY A 16 3.36 25.65 17.10
CA GLY A 16 3.17 24.55 16.17
C GLY A 16 3.89 23.28 16.64
N TYR A 17 3.13 22.26 17.03
CA TYR A 17 3.64 20.96 17.48
C TYR A 17 3.65 19.87 16.40
N TYR A 18 3.11 20.15 15.21
CA TYR A 18 2.93 19.14 14.16
C TYR A 18 4.14 19.06 13.23
N LYS A 19 4.55 17.83 12.92
CA LYS A 19 5.60 17.55 11.95
C LYS A 19 5.08 16.57 10.90
N PHE A 20 4.80 17.09 9.71
CA PHE A 20 4.37 16.29 8.59
C PHE A 20 5.57 15.77 7.80
N MET A 21 5.55 14.49 7.47
CA MET A 21 6.61 13.80 6.74
C MET A 21 5.99 12.74 5.83
N SER A 22 6.58 12.55 4.65
CA SER A 22 6.25 11.39 3.81
C SER A 22 6.86 10.11 4.41
N TYR A 23 6.30 8.96 4.04
CA TYR A 23 6.80 7.64 4.40
C TYR A 23 8.30 7.47 4.17
N LYS A 24 8.77 7.76 2.95
CA LYS A 24 10.19 7.71 2.58
C LYS A 24 11.06 8.60 3.48
N LYS A 25 10.62 9.82 3.75
CA LYS A 25 11.36 10.76 4.60
C LYS A 25 11.39 10.30 6.06
N PHE A 26 10.34 9.63 6.53
CA PHE A 26 10.29 9.03 7.85
C PHE A 26 11.27 7.87 7.93
N GLN A 27 11.17 6.87 7.05
CA GLN A 27 12.10 5.74 6.97
C GLN A 27 13.57 6.19 6.92
N HIS A 28 13.91 7.10 6.00
CA HIS A 28 15.29 7.57 5.86
C HIS A 28 15.80 8.23 7.16
N LYS A 29 14.94 8.92 7.90
CA LYS A 29 15.33 9.58 9.17
C LYS A 29 15.38 8.64 10.36
N THR A 30 14.81 7.45 10.29
CA THR A 30 14.73 6.50 11.41
C THR A 30 15.73 5.37 11.24
N ILE A 31 15.66 4.65 10.11
CA ILE A 31 16.48 3.48 9.83
C ILE A 31 17.48 3.71 8.68
N GLY A 32 17.33 4.78 7.90
CA GLY A 32 18.22 5.12 6.78
C GLY A 32 17.73 4.61 5.43
N GLU A 33 18.58 4.68 4.40
CA GLU A 33 18.35 4.05 3.08
C GLU A 33 19.36 2.92 2.85
N LYS A 34 18.92 1.81 2.23
CA LYS A 34 19.81 0.70 1.85
C LYS A 34 20.86 1.24 0.88
N GLU A 35 22.13 0.91 1.10
CA GLU A 35 23.13 1.15 0.07
C GLU A 35 22.78 0.31 -1.16
N ARG A 36 22.65 0.95 -2.32
CA ARG A 36 22.58 0.22 -3.59
C ARG A 36 23.96 -0.37 -3.82
N ASP A 37 24.06 -1.69 -3.95
CA ASP A 37 25.28 -2.32 -4.42
C ASP A 37 25.60 -1.74 -5.80
N VAL A 38 26.72 -1.03 -5.91
CA VAL A 38 27.27 -0.58 -7.19
C VAL A 38 27.96 -1.79 -7.85
N ARG A 39 27.18 -2.82 -8.18
CA ARG A 39 27.60 -3.93 -9.02
C ARG A 39 26.42 -4.45 -9.84
N GLY A 40 26.41 -4.07 -11.11
CA GLY A 40 25.72 -4.79 -12.18
C GLY A 40 24.24 -4.45 -12.33
N GLY A 41 23.89 -3.83 -13.46
CA GLY A 41 22.51 -3.81 -13.93
C GLY A 41 22.02 -5.23 -14.20
N GLY A 42 20.84 -5.52 -13.69
CA GLY A 42 20.07 -6.74 -13.92
C GLY A 42 18.72 -6.50 -13.28
N ASP A 43 17.72 -6.23 -14.11
CA ASP A 43 16.32 -6.22 -13.71
C ASP A 43 15.97 -7.62 -13.22
N GLU A 44 15.69 -7.76 -11.93
CA GLU A 44 14.94 -8.87 -11.34
C GLU A 44 14.38 -8.37 -10.00
N ASP A 45 13.17 -7.80 -10.05
CA ASP A 45 12.28 -7.74 -8.89
C ASP A 45 11.92 -9.19 -8.54
N SER A 46 12.79 -9.88 -7.79
CA SER A 46 12.42 -11.07 -7.06
C SER A 46 11.82 -10.64 -5.72
N ASP A 47 10.50 -10.73 -5.63
CA ASP A 47 9.78 -10.81 -4.37
C ASP A 47 10.24 -12.09 -3.64
N GLU A 48 11.38 -12.01 -2.94
CA GLU A 48 11.73 -13.00 -1.94
C GLU A 48 10.87 -12.73 -0.70
N ASP A 49 9.78 -13.50 -0.59
CA ASP A 49 9.03 -13.72 0.63
C ASP A 49 9.99 -14.18 1.73
N PHE A 50 10.48 -13.24 2.54
CA PHE A 50 11.16 -13.57 3.79
C PHE A 50 10.12 -14.11 4.76
N ASP A 51 10.04 -15.44 4.84
CA ASP A 51 9.41 -16.19 5.93
C ASP A 51 10.07 -15.80 7.27
N GLU A 52 9.58 -14.74 7.90
CA GLU A 52 9.91 -14.40 9.29
C GLU A 52 8.91 -15.07 10.26
N ASP A 53 8.66 -16.37 10.07
CA ASP A 53 7.99 -17.26 11.03
C ASP A 53 9.05 -18.03 11.85
N SER A 54 9.98 -17.30 12.48
CA SER A 54 10.76 -17.84 13.59
C SER A 54 10.23 -17.25 14.90
N ASP A 55 9.41 -18.05 15.57
CA ASP A 55 9.00 -18.00 16.98
C ASP A 55 9.96 -17.18 17.89
N ASP A 56 9.67 -15.88 18.07
CA ASP A 56 10.42 -14.97 18.96
C ASP A 56 9.76 -14.89 20.35
N SER A 57 9.36 -16.04 20.91
CA SER A 57 8.77 -16.14 22.24
C SER A 57 9.80 -16.30 23.37
N ARG A 58 11.12 -16.24 23.10
CA ARG A 58 12.18 -16.51 24.10
C ARG A 58 13.39 -15.57 24.07
N ARG A 59 13.19 -14.26 24.04
CA ARG A 59 14.30 -13.32 24.34
C ARG A 59 14.10 -12.62 25.68
N ALA A 60 14.98 -12.97 26.62
CA ALA A 60 15.16 -12.26 27.89
C ALA A 60 15.50 -10.78 27.64
N PRO A 61 15.34 -9.87 28.63
CA PRO A 61 15.57 -8.45 28.43
C PRO A 61 17.02 -8.18 28.03
N ILE A 62 17.25 -7.79 26.77
CA ILE A 62 18.57 -7.46 26.24
C ILE A 62 18.87 -6.00 26.59
N GLN A 63 20.03 -5.75 27.19
CA GLN A 63 20.50 -4.40 27.54
C GLN A 63 20.62 -3.51 26.29
N PRO A 64 20.17 -2.23 26.34
CA PRO A 64 20.00 -1.36 25.17
C PRO A 64 21.31 -1.06 24.42
N ASP A 65 22.46 -1.14 25.09
CA ASP A 65 23.74 -0.71 24.52
C ASP A 65 24.35 -1.74 23.54
N ASN A 66 23.92 -3.01 23.62
CA ASN A 66 24.41 -4.09 22.76
C ASN A 66 23.66 -4.17 21.41
N GLU A 67 22.51 -3.52 21.27
CA GLU A 67 21.71 -3.50 20.04
C GLU A 67 22.29 -2.54 18.99
N GLU A 68 22.84 -1.40 19.41
CA GLU A 68 23.32 -0.35 18.49
C GLU A 68 24.54 -0.80 17.67
N LYS A 69 25.41 -1.65 18.27
CA LYS A 69 26.55 -2.27 17.57
C LYS A 69 26.13 -3.42 16.65
N ASN A 70 25.08 -4.17 17.00
CA ASN A 70 24.61 -5.31 16.18
C ASN A 70 23.72 -4.87 15.01
N ILE A 71 22.92 -3.81 15.15
CA ILE A 71 22.11 -3.27 14.05
C ILE A 71 22.99 -2.56 13.00
N LYS A 72 24.01 -1.79 13.44
CA LYS A 72 24.96 -1.16 12.52
C LYS A 72 25.73 -2.16 11.65
N LYS A 73 25.93 -3.40 12.13
CA LYS A 73 26.64 -4.45 11.39
C LYS A 73 25.72 -5.32 10.53
N LYS A 74 24.41 -5.34 10.80
CA LYS A 74 23.45 -6.27 10.17
C LYS A 74 22.56 -5.64 9.10
N LEU A 75 22.45 -4.30 9.03
CA LEU A 75 21.37 -3.67 8.26
C LEU A 75 21.77 -2.95 6.94
N MET A 76 23.05 -2.68 6.62
CA MET A 76 23.43 -1.98 5.35
C MET A 76 22.65 -0.67 5.05
N TYR A 77 22.16 0.06 6.08
CA TYR A 77 21.50 1.35 5.89
C TYR A 77 22.41 2.52 6.27
N LYS A 78 22.47 3.52 5.40
CA LYS A 78 23.14 4.79 5.69
C LYS A 78 22.16 5.77 6.33
N LEU A 79 22.42 6.12 7.60
CA LEU A 79 21.64 7.14 8.30
C LEU A 79 22.03 8.55 7.83
N PRO A 80 21.07 9.49 7.76
CA PRO A 80 21.36 10.86 7.37
C PRO A 80 22.21 11.57 8.42
N THR A 81 23.08 12.47 7.97
CA THR A 81 23.98 13.24 8.84
C THR A 81 23.25 14.25 9.73
N LYS A 82 22.03 14.66 9.36
CA LYS A 82 21.21 15.63 10.10
C LYS A 82 19.74 15.22 10.18
N GLY A 83 19.14 15.46 11.34
CA GLY A 83 17.70 15.30 11.55
C GLY A 83 17.22 13.86 11.65
N VAL A 84 18.10 12.96 12.10
CA VAL A 84 17.78 11.58 12.53
C VAL A 84 16.77 11.64 13.66
N ILE A 85 15.78 10.76 13.60
CA ILE A 85 14.78 10.55 14.64
C ILE A 85 15.25 9.32 15.43
N LYS A 86 15.71 9.53 16.66
CA LYS A 86 16.15 8.44 17.55
C LYS A 86 14.99 7.83 18.34
N ASN A 87 14.08 8.69 18.78
CA ASN A 87 12.83 8.35 19.45
C ASN A 87 11.78 9.45 19.19
N LEU A 88 10.55 9.18 19.62
CA LEU A 88 9.39 10.08 19.60
C LEU A 88 8.72 10.06 20.98
N ASP A 89 9.48 10.35 22.03
CA ASP A 89 8.95 10.36 23.39
C ASP A 89 7.79 11.36 23.54
N ASN A 90 6.72 10.96 24.23
CA ASN A 90 5.52 11.77 24.49
C ASN A 90 4.86 12.36 23.22
N CYS A 91 5.01 11.67 22.08
CA CYS A 91 4.41 12.08 20.81
C CYS A 91 3.17 11.26 20.48
N ILE A 92 2.39 11.78 19.52
CA ILE A 92 1.41 10.99 18.79
C ILE A 92 1.93 10.83 17.36
N LEU A 93 2.09 9.59 16.92
CA LEU A 93 2.40 9.24 15.54
C LEU A 93 1.11 8.86 14.83
N ILE A 94 0.72 9.65 13.83
CA ILE A 94 -0.45 9.40 12.98
C ILE A 94 0.06 8.95 11.61
N ILE A 95 -0.47 7.83 11.12
CA ILE A 95 -0.10 7.24 9.83
C ILE A 95 -1.36 7.18 8.97
N ASP A 96 -1.37 7.95 7.89
CA ASP A 96 -2.49 8.03 6.95
C ASP A 96 -2.28 7.08 5.77
N GLU A 97 -3.33 6.40 5.33
CA GLU A 97 -3.26 5.24 4.43
C GLU A 97 -2.31 4.15 4.95
N ALA A 98 -2.54 3.75 6.20
CA ALA A 98 -1.71 2.80 6.93
C ALA A 98 -1.60 1.41 6.28
N HIS A 99 -2.45 1.07 5.30
CA HIS A 99 -2.24 -0.14 4.50
C HIS A 99 -0.87 -0.14 3.78
N ASN A 100 -0.28 1.03 3.55
CA ASN A 100 1.02 1.17 2.89
C ASN A 100 2.22 0.75 3.75
N ILE A 101 2.07 0.47 5.05
CA ILE A 101 3.22 0.14 5.93
C ILE A 101 3.37 -1.36 6.23
N THR A 102 2.58 -2.22 5.60
CA THR A 102 2.70 -3.67 5.80
C THR A 102 3.90 -4.23 5.03
N GLU A 103 4.77 -4.99 5.71
CA GLU A 103 5.87 -5.76 5.10
C GLU A 103 6.94 -4.99 4.31
N ASN A 104 7.10 -3.71 4.58
CA ASN A 104 8.16 -2.92 3.94
C ASN A 104 9.03 -2.18 4.97
N ASP A 105 10.01 -1.45 4.46
CA ASP A 105 10.93 -0.68 5.28
C ASP A 105 10.23 0.46 6.04
N TRP A 106 9.06 0.91 5.58
CA TRP A 106 8.25 1.89 6.31
C TRP A 106 7.63 1.27 7.57
N GLY A 107 7.08 0.05 7.48
CA GLY A 107 6.64 -0.72 8.65
C GLY A 107 7.77 -0.98 9.64
N LYS A 108 8.95 -1.36 9.14
CA LYS A 108 10.15 -1.56 9.98
C LYS A 108 10.56 -0.27 10.69
N ALA A 109 10.52 0.88 9.99
CA ALA A 109 10.78 2.19 10.57
C ALA A 109 9.81 2.54 11.71
N VAL A 110 8.52 2.23 11.55
CA VAL A 110 7.50 2.44 12.60
C VAL A 110 7.78 1.57 13.82
N LYS A 111 8.01 0.26 13.63
CA LYS A 111 8.38 -0.67 14.72
C LYS A 111 9.66 -0.23 15.43
N TYR A 112 10.69 0.15 14.68
CA TYR A 112 11.98 0.62 15.19
C TYR A 112 11.83 1.83 16.12
N ILE A 113 11.06 2.83 15.69
CA ILE A 113 10.82 4.04 16.48
C ILE A 113 9.92 3.76 17.66
N TYR A 114 8.87 2.95 17.49
CA TYR A 114 7.94 2.63 18.56
C TYR A 114 8.67 2.01 19.76
N ASN A 115 9.50 1.00 19.52
CA ASN A 115 10.26 0.30 20.56
C ASN A 115 11.31 1.18 21.26
N ARG A 116 11.73 2.29 20.64
CA ARG A 116 12.72 3.24 21.21
C ARG A 116 12.08 4.44 21.88
N SER A 117 10.76 4.57 21.82
CA SER A 117 10.04 5.76 22.30
C SER A 117 9.28 5.46 23.58
N LYS A 118 9.35 6.38 24.54
CA LYS A 118 8.60 6.34 25.79
C LYS A 118 7.29 7.10 25.63
N ASN A 119 6.16 6.49 26.01
CA ASN A 119 4.84 7.12 25.95
C ASN A 119 4.48 7.63 24.52
N LEU A 120 4.86 6.88 23.48
CA LEU A 120 4.42 7.13 22.11
C LEU A 120 3.02 6.55 21.90
N ARG A 121 2.09 7.35 21.39
CA ARG A 121 0.77 6.88 20.95
C ARG A 121 0.75 6.73 19.43
N LEU A 122 0.26 5.60 18.94
CA LEU A 122 0.17 5.31 17.51
C LEU A 122 -1.29 5.33 17.06
N ILE A 123 -1.57 6.03 15.96
CA ILE A 123 -2.87 6.06 15.30
C ILE A 123 -2.66 5.67 13.83
N LEU A 124 -3.35 4.62 13.39
CA LEU A 124 -3.37 4.19 12.00
C LEU A 124 -4.72 4.58 11.37
N MET A 125 -4.68 5.25 10.23
CA MET A 125 -5.85 5.64 9.45
C MET A 125 -5.81 4.92 8.11
N THR A 126 -6.88 4.22 7.74
CA THR A 126 -7.02 3.59 6.42
C THR A 126 -8.49 3.31 6.12
N GLY A 127 -8.95 3.62 4.91
CA GLY A 127 -10.26 3.20 4.41
C GLY A 127 -10.28 1.78 3.85
N THR A 128 -9.09 1.25 3.53
CA THR A 128 -8.88 -0.03 2.85
C THR A 128 -7.80 -0.83 3.59
N PRO A 129 -8.10 -1.39 4.77
CA PRO A 129 -7.11 -2.11 5.58
C PRO A 129 -6.62 -3.43 4.95
N MET A 130 -7.25 -3.88 3.86
CA MET A 130 -6.85 -5.02 3.06
C MET A 130 -6.89 -4.59 1.59
N MET A 131 -5.78 -4.73 0.87
CA MET A 131 -5.65 -4.38 -0.54
C MET A 131 -5.63 -5.61 -1.43
N HIS A 132 -4.62 -6.46 -1.31
CA HIS A 132 -4.40 -7.58 -2.23
C HIS A 132 -4.77 -8.91 -1.60
N ARG A 133 -4.46 -9.09 -0.32
CA ARG A 133 -4.65 -10.34 0.41
C ARG A 133 -5.42 -10.14 1.71
N ALA A 134 -6.24 -11.13 2.05
CA ALA A 134 -7.05 -11.08 3.28
C ALA A 134 -6.18 -11.02 4.54
N PHE A 135 -5.00 -11.65 4.53
CA PHE A 135 -4.11 -11.70 5.68
C PHE A 135 -3.39 -10.37 5.99
N GLU A 136 -3.46 -9.36 5.12
CA GLU A 136 -2.93 -8.02 5.40
C GLU A 136 -3.57 -7.38 6.64
N ILE A 137 -4.82 -7.75 6.96
CA ILE A 137 -5.49 -7.27 8.17
C ILE A 137 -4.72 -7.69 9.43
N VAL A 138 -4.15 -8.90 9.46
CA VAL A 138 -3.39 -9.41 10.61
C VAL A 138 -2.10 -8.63 10.78
N LYS A 139 -1.44 -8.28 9.66
CA LYS A 139 -0.22 -7.46 9.68
C LYS A 139 -0.48 -6.07 10.27
N LEU A 140 -1.56 -5.40 9.86
CA LEU A 140 -1.93 -4.11 10.42
C LEU A 140 -2.29 -4.20 11.90
N LEU A 141 -3.06 -5.22 12.30
CA LEU A 141 -3.41 -5.43 13.69
C LEU A 141 -2.17 -5.63 14.58
N ASN A 142 -1.17 -6.37 14.11
CA ASN A 142 0.10 -6.54 14.81
C ASN A 142 0.86 -5.21 14.98
N ILE A 143 0.74 -4.27 14.05
CA ILE A 143 1.34 -2.93 14.19
C ILE A 143 0.58 -2.10 15.25
N VAL A 144 -0.75 -2.18 15.26
CA VAL A 144 -1.56 -1.50 16.29
C VAL A 144 -1.26 -2.03 17.70
N LYS A 145 -0.91 -3.32 17.81
CA LYS A 145 -0.64 -4.03 19.06
C LYS A 145 0.81 -4.00 19.54
N LEU A 146 1.71 -3.23 18.89
CA LEU A 146 3.11 -3.14 19.31
C LEU A 146 3.29 -2.80 20.80
N GLY A 147 2.37 -2.02 21.39
CA GLY A 147 2.42 -1.64 22.80
C GLY A 147 2.04 -2.72 23.81
N THR A 148 1.34 -3.79 23.39
CA THR A 148 0.95 -4.87 24.30
C THR A 148 1.93 -6.04 24.30
N GLY A 149 2.79 -6.13 23.27
CA GLY A 149 3.65 -7.29 23.04
C GLY A 149 2.90 -8.51 22.50
N GLU A 150 1.59 -8.42 22.27
CA GLU A 150 0.80 -9.48 21.67
C GLU A 150 1.06 -9.56 20.16
N HIS A 151 1.10 -10.78 19.64
CA HIS A 151 1.27 -11.05 18.21
C HIS A 151 0.27 -12.10 17.75
N LEU A 152 -0.35 -11.87 16.60
CA LEU A 152 -1.24 -12.83 15.94
C LEU A 152 -0.57 -13.32 14.65
N SER A 153 -0.28 -14.61 14.55
CA SER A 153 0.27 -15.18 13.32
C SER A 153 -0.81 -15.25 12.23
N VAL A 154 -0.41 -15.00 10.98
CA VAL A 154 -1.27 -15.22 9.82
C VAL A 154 -1.73 -16.67 9.75
N LYS A 155 -0.83 -17.62 10.04
CA LYS A 155 -1.10 -19.06 10.03
C LYS A 155 -2.10 -19.49 11.10
N ASP A 156 -2.30 -18.70 12.15
CA ASP A 156 -3.33 -18.99 13.16
C ASP A 156 -4.74 -18.65 12.69
N VAL A 157 -4.86 -17.79 11.68
CA VAL A 157 -6.12 -17.20 11.24
C VAL A 157 -6.53 -17.71 9.86
N PHE A 158 -5.56 -17.89 8.98
CA PHE A 158 -5.76 -18.27 7.59
C PHE A 158 -5.05 -19.60 7.27
N GLU A 159 -5.51 -20.24 6.21
CA GLU A 159 -4.97 -21.49 5.66
C GLU A 159 -4.99 -21.51 4.13
N GLY A 160 -4.42 -22.58 3.57
CA GLY A 160 -4.28 -22.79 2.13
C GLY A 160 -2.99 -22.20 1.56
N GLN A 161 -2.72 -22.50 0.29
CA GLN A 161 -1.44 -22.19 -0.37
C GLN A 161 -1.07 -20.69 -0.41
N ASN A 162 -2.04 -19.78 -0.21
CA ASN A 162 -1.83 -18.32 -0.22
C ASN A 162 -2.40 -17.62 1.02
N MET A 163 -2.68 -18.35 2.11
CA MET A 163 -3.31 -17.79 3.33
C MET A 163 -4.58 -16.97 3.03
N ASN A 164 -5.36 -17.45 2.07
CA ASN A 164 -6.55 -16.76 1.55
C ASN A 164 -7.85 -17.39 2.06
N THR A 165 -7.79 -18.54 2.71
CA THR A 165 -8.95 -19.21 3.29
C THR A 165 -8.97 -18.95 4.78
N LEU A 166 -10.09 -18.44 5.29
CA LEU A 166 -10.25 -18.20 6.72
C LEU A 166 -10.49 -19.53 7.44
N LYS A 167 -9.73 -19.78 8.51
CA LYS A 167 -9.98 -20.92 9.41
C LYS A 167 -11.32 -20.75 10.14
N SER A 168 -11.89 -21.86 10.61
CA SER A 168 -13.17 -21.87 11.34
C SER A 168 -13.16 -20.96 12.57
N ASP A 169 -12.04 -20.86 13.27
CA ASP A 169 -11.83 -19.99 14.44
C ASP A 169 -11.15 -18.64 14.10
N GLY A 170 -10.72 -18.43 12.85
CA GLY A 170 -9.95 -17.26 12.43
C GLY A 170 -10.68 -15.94 12.67
N LEU A 171 -12.00 -15.90 12.40
CA LEU A 171 -12.81 -14.70 12.65
C LEU A 171 -12.88 -14.36 14.15
N LYS A 172 -12.95 -15.37 15.00
CA LYS A 172 -12.99 -15.20 16.47
C LYS A 172 -11.66 -14.61 16.94
N LYS A 173 -10.53 -15.13 16.46
CA LYS A 173 -9.19 -14.59 16.76
C LYS A 173 -9.05 -13.14 16.34
N ILE A 174 -9.42 -12.78 15.10
CA ILE A 174 -9.40 -11.39 14.64
C ILE A 174 -10.27 -10.49 15.54
N ARG A 175 -11.49 -10.93 15.89
CA ARG A 175 -12.40 -10.17 16.74
C ARG A 175 -11.82 -9.91 18.12
N GLU A 176 -11.25 -10.93 18.75
CA GLU A 176 -10.65 -10.82 20.08
C GLU A 176 -9.41 -9.91 20.05
N PHE A 177 -8.58 -10.07 19.02
CA PHE A 177 -7.33 -9.31 18.87
C PHE A 177 -7.56 -7.83 18.52
N SER A 178 -8.62 -7.52 17.76
CA SER A 178 -8.97 -6.15 17.35
C SER A 178 -9.80 -5.37 18.40
N ARG A 179 -10.37 -6.05 19.40
CA ARG A 179 -11.28 -5.46 20.37
C ARG A 179 -10.62 -4.33 21.17
N GLY A 180 -11.22 -3.14 21.13
CA GLY A 180 -10.74 -1.95 21.83
C GLY A 180 -9.68 -1.14 21.07
N TYR A 181 -9.24 -1.61 19.89
CA TYR A 181 -8.20 -0.95 19.09
C TYR A 181 -8.70 -0.38 17.76
N ILE A 182 -9.86 -0.83 17.28
CA ILE A 182 -10.43 -0.39 16.01
C ILE A 182 -11.65 0.49 16.26
N SER A 183 -11.61 1.71 15.73
CA SER A 183 -12.78 2.56 15.55
C SER A 183 -13.24 2.46 14.11
N TYR A 184 -14.43 1.91 13.88
CA TYR A 184 -14.99 1.72 12.55
C TYR A 184 -16.19 2.64 12.35
N LEU A 185 -16.02 3.62 11.46
CA LEU A 185 -17.09 4.53 11.03
C LEU A 185 -17.48 4.19 9.59
N ARG A 186 -18.73 3.76 9.38
CA ARG A 186 -19.30 3.71 8.03
C ARG A 186 -19.67 5.13 7.63
N GLY A 187 -19.06 5.65 6.57
CA GLY A 187 -19.29 7.03 6.11
C GLY A 187 -20.69 7.34 5.58
N LEU A 188 -21.66 6.41 5.66
CA LEU A 188 -22.96 6.53 5.00
C LEU A 188 -24.08 6.41 6.03
N ASN A 189 -24.97 7.41 6.07
CA ASN A 189 -26.25 7.30 6.76
C ASN A 189 -27.14 6.29 5.99
N PRO A 190 -27.52 5.14 6.58
CA PRO A 190 -28.29 4.10 5.88
C PRO A 190 -29.62 4.61 5.31
N TYR A 191 -30.22 5.62 5.93
CA TYR A 191 -31.54 6.14 5.57
C TYR A 191 -31.54 7.08 4.37
N SER A 192 -30.39 7.64 3.99
CA SER A 192 -30.28 8.58 2.86
C SER A 192 -29.71 7.93 1.60
N PHE A 193 -29.53 6.60 1.59
CA PHE A 193 -28.84 5.94 0.50
C PHE A 193 -29.82 5.47 -0.58
N PRO A 194 -29.55 5.77 -1.87
CA PRO A 194 -30.30 5.15 -2.95
C PRO A 194 -30.04 3.64 -2.93
N GLN A 195 -31.08 2.86 -3.22
CA GLN A 195 -30.96 1.42 -3.38
C GLN A 195 -29.89 1.12 -4.43
N ARG A 196 -28.85 0.37 -4.06
CA ARG A 196 -27.85 -0.11 -5.01
C ARG A 196 -28.43 -1.32 -5.75
N ILE A 197 -28.58 -1.17 -7.06
CA ILE A 197 -28.98 -2.26 -7.97
C ILE A 197 -27.75 -2.60 -8.80
N ASP A 198 -27.08 -3.70 -8.47
CA ASP A 198 -25.96 -4.18 -9.26
C ASP A 198 -26.49 -4.80 -10.57
N MET A 199 -26.08 -4.25 -11.71
CA MET A 199 -26.50 -4.69 -13.04
C MET A 199 -25.40 -5.50 -13.73
N GLY A 200 -25.78 -6.45 -14.59
CA GLY A 200 -24.87 -7.23 -15.43
C GLY A 200 -24.88 -8.73 -15.11
N ILE A 201 -23.90 -9.44 -15.66
CA ILE A 201 -23.77 -10.89 -15.54
C ILE A 201 -22.37 -11.21 -15.03
N ILE A 202 -22.26 -12.06 -14.01
CA ILE A 202 -20.96 -12.57 -13.55
C ILE A 202 -20.48 -13.56 -14.63
N PRO A 203 -19.42 -13.23 -15.39
CA PRO A 203 -18.99 -14.06 -16.50
C PRO A 203 -18.41 -15.38 -15.99
N LYS A 204 -18.78 -16.48 -16.66
CA LYS A 204 -18.12 -17.77 -16.48
C LYS A 204 -17.21 -18.04 -17.66
N PHE A 205 -15.92 -18.19 -17.36
CA PHE A 205 -14.90 -18.46 -18.37
C PHE A 205 -14.62 -19.96 -18.39
N LYS A 206 -14.88 -20.61 -19.54
CA LYS A 206 -14.63 -22.05 -19.71
C LYS A 206 -13.16 -22.43 -19.53
N SER A 207 -12.26 -21.50 -19.84
CA SER A 207 -10.80 -21.67 -19.71
C SER A 207 -10.30 -21.58 -18.26
N LEU A 208 -11.13 -21.16 -17.30
CA LEU A 208 -10.72 -20.98 -15.91
C LEU A 208 -11.39 -22.01 -14.99
N PRO A 209 -10.61 -22.64 -14.08
CA PRO A 209 -11.16 -23.56 -13.10
C PRO A 209 -12.11 -22.83 -12.12
N PRO A 210 -13.04 -23.55 -11.45
CA PRO A 210 -14.09 -22.94 -10.62
C PRO A 210 -13.59 -21.99 -9.53
N ASP A 211 -12.42 -22.27 -8.94
CA ASP A 211 -11.76 -21.47 -7.91
C ASP A 211 -11.22 -20.13 -8.44
N ARG A 212 -10.97 -20.04 -9.76
CA ARG A 212 -10.46 -18.85 -10.46
C ARG A 212 -11.53 -18.08 -11.24
N GLN A 213 -12.81 -18.46 -11.12
CA GLN A 213 -13.90 -17.69 -11.73
C GLN A 213 -14.22 -16.41 -10.93
N MET A 214 -14.76 -15.39 -11.60
CA MET A 214 -15.36 -14.25 -10.92
C MET A 214 -16.54 -14.72 -10.07
N LYS A 215 -16.58 -14.29 -8.80
CA LYS A 215 -17.58 -14.76 -7.82
C LYS A 215 -18.67 -13.75 -7.52
N TYR A 216 -18.35 -12.45 -7.53
CA TYR A 216 -19.21 -11.43 -6.94
C TYR A 216 -19.48 -10.22 -7.85
N THR A 217 -18.65 -9.98 -8.85
CA THR A 217 -18.71 -8.75 -9.65
C THR A 217 -19.50 -8.99 -10.93
N PRO A 218 -20.75 -8.52 -11.05
CA PRO A 218 -21.47 -8.56 -12.31
C PRO A 218 -20.81 -7.59 -13.29
N LEU A 219 -20.65 -8.03 -14.53
CA LEU A 219 -20.11 -7.19 -15.59
C LEU A 219 -21.21 -6.85 -16.59
N VAL A 220 -21.28 -5.57 -16.95
CA VAL A 220 -22.00 -5.13 -18.14
C VAL A 220 -21.01 -5.19 -19.30
N ARG A 221 -21.29 -6.06 -20.27
CA ARG A 221 -20.42 -6.21 -21.44
C ARG A 221 -20.71 -5.09 -22.42
N CYS A 222 -19.70 -4.27 -22.70
CA CYS A 222 -19.75 -3.24 -23.73
C CYS A 222 -19.04 -3.78 -24.98
N THR A 223 -19.77 -3.92 -26.08
CA THR A 223 -19.15 -4.30 -27.36
C THR A 223 -18.52 -3.07 -27.98
N MET A 224 -17.33 -3.24 -28.58
CA MET A 224 -16.69 -2.16 -29.32
C MET A 224 -17.53 -1.78 -30.54
N GLY A 225 -17.73 -0.48 -30.76
CA GLY A 225 -18.27 0.02 -32.02
C GLY A 225 -17.31 -0.24 -33.19
N LYS A 226 -17.81 -0.17 -34.43
CA LYS A 226 -17.00 -0.45 -35.64
C LYS A 226 -15.70 0.36 -35.69
N TYR A 227 -15.77 1.65 -35.36
CA TYR A 227 -14.62 2.56 -35.35
C TYR A 227 -13.54 2.13 -34.34
N GLN A 228 -13.95 1.84 -33.09
CA GLN A 228 -13.05 1.38 -32.04
C GLN A 228 -12.44 0.01 -32.39
N TYR A 229 -13.27 -0.89 -32.92
CA TYR A 229 -12.85 -2.23 -33.34
C TYR A 229 -11.81 -2.22 -34.46
N PHE A 230 -12.00 -1.41 -35.51
CA PHE A 230 -11.04 -1.30 -36.60
C PHE A 230 -9.73 -0.67 -36.13
N THR A 231 -9.80 0.34 -35.26
CA THR A 231 -8.62 0.95 -34.66
C THR A 231 -7.83 -0.05 -33.82
N TYR A 232 -8.52 -0.83 -32.99
CA TYR A 232 -7.91 -1.91 -32.22
C TYR A 232 -7.19 -2.90 -33.15
N LYS A 233 -7.87 -3.39 -34.20
CA LYS A 233 -7.32 -4.38 -35.14
C LYS A 233 -6.09 -3.91 -35.91
N GLU A 234 -6.04 -2.64 -36.34
CA GLU A 234 -4.86 -2.12 -37.03
C GLU A 234 -3.63 -2.01 -36.12
N ASN A 235 -3.85 -1.95 -34.80
CA ASN A 235 -2.80 -1.72 -33.81
C ASN A 235 -2.52 -2.94 -32.91
N ASP A 236 -3.12 -4.10 -33.21
CA ASP A 236 -3.01 -5.36 -32.47
C ASP A 236 -1.65 -6.03 -32.71
N ASN A 237 -0.56 -5.30 -32.43
CA ASN A 237 0.81 -5.74 -32.61
C ASN A 237 1.45 -6.14 -31.27
N ASP A 238 0.71 -6.79 -30.36
CA ASP A 238 1.14 -7.49 -29.12
C ASP A 238 2.20 -6.84 -28.20
N LYS A 239 2.65 -5.60 -28.46
CA LYS A 239 3.80 -4.95 -27.83
C LYS A 239 3.42 -3.54 -27.42
N PHE A 240 2.51 -3.45 -26.46
CA PHE A 240 2.21 -2.18 -25.81
C PHE A 240 3.31 -1.83 -24.82
N ASN A 241 3.85 -0.61 -24.93
CA ASN A 241 4.71 -0.04 -23.90
C ASN A 241 3.85 0.26 -22.67
N ALA A 242 4.23 -0.26 -21.49
CA ALA A 242 3.49 -0.13 -20.24
C ALA A 242 3.17 1.32 -19.87
N ALA A 243 4.01 2.29 -20.29
CA ALA A 243 3.81 3.71 -20.06
C ALA A 243 2.55 4.30 -20.75
N ILE A 244 2.03 3.65 -21.78
CA ILE A 244 0.98 4.20 -22.65
C ILE A 244 -0.35 3.44 -22.46
N LYS A 245 -0.35 2.40 -21.63
CA LYS A 245 -1.47 1.47 -21.39
C LYS A 245 -2.77 2.16 -20.98
N ASN A 246 -2.69 3.27 -20.25
CA ASN A 246 -3.88 4.02 -19.80
C ASN A 246 -4.52 4.88 -20.90
N ILE A 247 -3.82 5.18 -21.99
CA ILE A 247 -4.31 6.03 -23.09
C ILE A 247 -4.84 5.19 -24.26
N VAL A 248 -4.33 3.97 -24.44
CA VAL A 248 -4.72 3.06 -25.53
C VAL A 248 -6.10 2.44 -25.36
N ASP A 249 -6.69 2.50 -24.16
CA ASP A 249 -8.08 2.08 -23.93
C ASP A 249 -9.09 3.06 -24.56
N ILE A 250 -8.64 4.24 -25.01
CA ILE A 250 -9.46 5.27 -25.64
C ILE A 250 -9.02 5.44 -27.10
N VAL A 251 -9.99 5.33 -28.00
CA VAL A 251 -9.78 5.65 -29.42
C VAL A 251 -10.14 7.11 -29.65
N TYR A 252 -9.13 7.91 -30.01
CA TYR A 252 -9.33 9.33 -30.29
C TYR A 252 -9.82 9.54 -31.73
N PRO A 253 -10.70 10.53 -31.99
CA PRO A 253 -11.10 10.89 -33.34
C PRO A 253 -9.88 11.22 -34.21
N ASN A 254 -9.85 10.67 -35.40
CA ASN A 254 -8.83 10.94 -36.40
C ASN A 254 -9.36 11.93 -37.44
N PRO A 255 -8.78 13.14 -37.56
CA PRO A 255 -9.21 14.11 -38.58
C PRO A 255 -8.96 13.59 -40.00
N ASP A 256 -8.00 12.69 -40.19
CA ASP A 256 -7.59 12.16 -41.49
C ASP A 256 -8.31 10.85 -41.86
N SER A 257 -9.05 10.24 -40.93
CA SER A 257 -9.77 8.98 -41.17
C SER A 257 -11.07 8.86 -40.38
N THR A 258 -12.15 8.55 -41.08
CA THR A 258 -13.46 8.25 -40.48
C THR A 258 -13.62 6.78 -40.09
N LYS A 259 -12.64 5.92 -40.44
CA LYS A 259 -12.70 4.47 -40.22
C LYS A 259 -11.85 4.01 -39.03
N VAL A 260 -10.76 4.73 -38.75
CA VAL A 260 -9.76 4.37 -37.74
C VAL A 260 -9.37 5.62 -36.97
N GLY A 261 -9.29 5.52 -35.64
CA GLY A 261 -8.89 6.59 -34.74
C GLY A 261 -7.40 6.76 -34.57
N LEU A 262 -7.03 7.86 -33.93
CA LEU A 262 -5.64 8.13 -33.57
C LEU A 262 -5.24 7.20 -32.43
N HIS A 263 -4.18 6.45 -32.68
CA HIS A 263 -3.65 5.47 -31.74
C HIS A 263 -2.11 5.42 -31.76
N ASP A 264 -1.44 6.29 -32.54
CA ASP A 264 0.03 6.35 -32.56
C ASP A 264 0.55 6.77 -31.16
N PRO A 265 1.28 5.90 -30.45
CA PRO A 265 1.77 6.18 -29.12
C PRO A 265 2.68 7.42 -29.04
N LYS A 266 3.39 7.78 -30.13
CA LYS A 266 4.23 8.98 -30.20
C LYS A 266 3.40 10.26 -30.29
N ILE A 267 2.29 10.21 -31.03
CA ILE A 267 1.33 11.33 -31.12
C ILE A 267 0.65 11.52 -29.77
N LEU A 268 0.25 10.43 -29.12
CA LEU A 268 -0.37 10.45 -27.79
C LEU A 268 0.58 10.98 -26.70
N LEU A 269 1.87 10.63 -26.75
CA LEU A 269 2.87 11.20 -25.83
C LEU A 269 3.03 12.73 -26.01
N ARG A 270 3.01 13.21 -27.27
CA ARG A 270 3.06 14.66 -27.54
C ARG A 270 1.83 15.39 -27.00
N LEU A 271 0.66 14.75 -27.06
CA LEU A 271 -0.57 15.29 -26.47
C LEU A 271 -0.52 15.37 -24.94
N GLN A 272 0.18 14.44 -24.27
CA GLN A 272 0.40 14.56 -22.82
C GLN A 272 1.33 15.73 -22.46
N HIS A 273 2.45 15.89 -23.18
CA HIS A 273 3.44 16.92 -22.86
C HIS A 273 3.04 18.34 -23.26
N THR A 274 2.00 18.51 -24.08
CA THR A 274 1.49 19.84 -24.48
C THR A 274 0.64 20.51 -23.39
N HIS A 275 0.33 19.82 -22.29
CA HIS A 275 -0.33 20.40 -21.11
C HIS A 275 0.61 20.78 -19.95
N ASP A 276 1.90 20.43 -20.03
CA ASP A 276 2.90 20.85 -19.02
C ASP A 276 3.57 22.20 -19.36
N GLY A 277 3.03 22.91 -20.37
CA GLY A 277 3.63 24.11 -20.98
C GLY A 277 2.76 25.37 -20.96
N GLU A 278 1.73 25.46 -20.11
CA GLU A 278 1.01 26.71 -19.80
C GLU A 278 0.91 26.97 -18.29
#